data_AF-A0AAV1MC11-F1
#
_entry.id   AF-A0AAV1MC11-F1
#
_cell.length_a   1.000
_cell.length_b   1.000
_cell.length_c   1.000
_cell.angle_alpha   90.00
_cell.angle_beta   90.00
_cell.angle_gamma   90.00
#
_symmetry.space_group_name_H-M   'P 1'
#
loop_
_entity.id
_entity.type
_entity.pdbx_description
1 polymer ?
#
loop_
_entity_poly.entity_id
_entity_poly.type
_entity_poly.pdbx_seq_one_letter_code
_entity_poly.pdbx_strand_id
1 'polypeptide(L)'
;MGKSNFDREVNRRIQLGWAAFGKLRHIFSSDIPQNLKTKLYNQCVLPVMTYGTETWSFTAGRMRKLKVAQRAMERAMLGVSLRDKLRNEDIRSRTRVTDIAQRISKLKWQWAGHIARRTDNRWGRKVLEWQPRHMKRKRGRPCRRWEDDIKAIAGGIWTRTAKDREEWKRLEEAFANKWHTDRVVDVQ
;
A
#
# COMPACT_ATOMS: atom_id res chain seq x y z
N MET A 1 19.01 7.17 -1.00
CA MET A 1 18.26 5.93 -1.29
C MET A 1 17.72 5.97 -2.72
N GLY A 2 18.31 5.20 -3.63
CA GLY A 2 17.97 5.19 -5.06
C GLY A 2 16.71 4.37 -5.40
N LYS A 3 16.10 4.65 -6.56
CA LYS A 3 14.90 3.96 -7.09
C LYS A 3 15.00 2.42 -7.00
N SER A 4 16.19 1.87 -7.24
CA SER A 4 16.48 0.43 -7.23
C SER A 4 16.17 -0.28 -5.91
N ASN A 5 16.28 0.41 -4.77
CA ASN A 5 16.12 -0.25 -3.47
C ASN A 5 14.64 -0.54 -3.14
N PHE A 6 13.73 0.37 -3.52
CA PHE A 6 12.30 0.17 -3.27
C PHE A 6 11.70 -0.91 -4.16
N ASP A 7 12.10 -1.00 -5.43
CA ASP A 7 11.58 -2.05 -6.32
C ASP A 7 12.09 -3.44 -5.92
N ARG A 8 13.34 -3.55 -5.44
CA ARG A 8 13.86 -4.77 -4.83
C ARG A 8 13.09 -5.16 -3.57
N GLU A 9 12.78 -4.18 -2.72
CA GLU A 9 12.01 -4.42 -1.50
C GLU A 9 10.56 -4.84 -1.80
N VAL A 10 9.89 -4.23 -2.79
CA VAL A 10 8.57 -4.66 -3.27
C VAL A 10 8.61 -6.13 -3.68
N ASN A 11 9.59 -6.51 -4.49
CA ASN A 11 9.75 -7.90 -4.93
C ASN A 11 10.00 -8.84 -3.75
N ARG A 12 10.84 -8.42 -2.78
CA ARG A 12 11.09 -9.19 -1.56
C ARG A 12 9.80 -9.41 -0.75
N ARG A 13 8.96 -8.38 -0.59
CA ARG A 13 7.67 -8.50 0.11
C ARG A 13 6.70 -9.42 -0.62
N ILE A 14 6.69 -9.38 -1.95
CA ILE A 14 5.89 -10.32 -2.76
C ILE A 14 6.36 -11.76 -2.54
N GLN A 15 7.67 -12.01 -2.57
CA GLN A 15 8.23 -13.34 -2.31
C GLN A 15 7.91 -13.84 -0.90
N LEU A 16 8.07 -13.00 0.12
CA LEU A 16 7.70 -13.33 1.50
C LEU A 16 6.19 -13.58 1.65
N GLY A 17 5.35 -12.79 0.97
CA GLY A 17 3.91 -13.01 0.91
C GLY A 17 3.56 -14.37 0.31
N TRP A 18 4.20 -14.74 -0.80
CA TRP A 18 4.05 -16.07 -1.40
C TRP A 18 4.55 -17.19 -0.50
N ALA A 19 5.65 -17.00 0.23
CA ALA A 19 6.13 -17.99 1.19
C ALA A 19 5.13 -18.18 2.34
N ALA A 20 4.56 -17.10 2.88
CA ALA A 20 3.53 -17.16 3.91
C ALA A 20 2.25 -17.85 3.39
N PHE A 21 1.81 -17.49 2.17
CA PHE A 21 0.68 -18.14 1.50
C PHE A 21 0.94 -19.64 1.26
N GLY A 22 2.14 -19.99 0.81
CA GLY A 22 2.56 -21.36 0.55
C GLY A 22 2.52 -22.25 1.78
N LYS A 23 2.95 -21.75 2.95
CA LYS A 23 2.83 -22.46 4.24
C LYS A 23 1.38 -22.81 4.59
N LEU A 24 0.44 -21.93 4.21
CA LEU A 24 -0.99 -22.08 4.46
C LEU A 24 -1.76 -22.67 3.26
N ARG A 25 -1.05 -23.16 2.22
CA ARG A 25 -1.66 -23.62 0.97
C ARG A 25 -2.69 -24.72 1.19
N HIS A 26 -2.41 -25.67 2.09
CA HIS A 26 -3.35 -26.75 2.41
C HIS A 26 -4.69 -26.24 2.95
N ILE A 27 -4.69 -25.15 3.72
CA ILE A 27 -5.91 -24.49 4.24
C ILE A 27 -6.62 -23.69 3.13
N PHE A 28 -5.86 -23.03 2.26
CA PHE A 28 -6.45 -22.27 1.15
C PHE A 28 -7.07 -23.19 0.09
N SER A 29 -6.52 -24.40 -0.09
CA SER A 29 -7.02 -25.39 -1.04
C SER A 29 -8.10 -26.32 -0.47
N SER A 30 -8.27 -26.41 0.86
CA SER A 30 -9.29 -27.27 1.48
C SER A 30 -10.71 -26.74 1.32
N ASP A 31 -11.71 -27.59 1.55
CA ASP A 31 -13.13 -27.23 1.53
C ASP A 31 -13.57 -26.51 2.82
N ILE A 32 -12.92 -25.38 3.10
CA ILE A 32 -13.27 -24.50 4.22
C ILE A 32 -14.08 -23.32 3.69
N PRO A 33 -15.08 -22.84 4.44
CA PRO A 33 -15.82 -21.63 4.10
C PRO A 33 -14.90 -20.46 3.68
N GLN A 34 -15.24 -19.83 2.57
CA GLN A 34 -14.42 -18.77 1.96
C GLN A 34 -14.16 -17.60 2.92
N ASN A 35 -15.11 -17.27 3.80
CA ASN A 35 -14.97 -16.22 4.81
C ASN A 35 -13.79 -16.48 5.78
N LEU A 36 -13.53 -17.74 6.15
CA LEU A 36 -12.41 -18.10 7.02
C LEU A 36 -11.08 -18.00 6.28
N LYS A 37 -11.03 -18.47 5.03
CA LYS A 37 -9.86 -18.28 4.15
C LYS A 37 -9.51 -16.80 4.01
N THR A 38 -10.54 -15.95 3.83
CA THR A 38 -10.38 -14.50 3.73
C THR A 38 -9.85 -13.88 5.01
N LYS A 39 -10.38 -14.26 6.18
CA LYS A 39 -9.85 -13.81 7.48
C LYS A 39 -8.39 -14.20 7.65
N LEU A 40 -8.05 -15.46 7.35
CA LEU A 40 -6.69 -15.97 7.45
C LEU A 40 -5.73 -15.21 6.53
N TYR A 41 -6.13 -14.98 5.27
CA TYR A 41 -5.34 -14.19 4.33
C TYR A 41 -5.08 -12.77 4.85
N ASN A 42 -6.13 -12.08 5.31
CA ASN A 42 -6.04 -10.72 5.82
C ASN A 42 -5.16 -10.60 7.07
N GLN A 43 -5.07 -11.64 7.89
CA GLN A 43 -4.29 -11.66 9.13
C GLN A 43 -2.85 -12.14 8.95
N CYS A 44 -2.59 -13.11 8.06
CA CYS A 44 -1.28 -13.74 7.95
C CYS A 44 -0.50 -13.32 6.70
N VAL A 45 -1.17 -13.19 5.55
CA VAL A 45 -0.49 -12.95 4.26
C VAL A 45 -0.43 -11.46 3.95
N LEU A 46 -1.55 -10.76 4.10
CA LEU A 46 -1.64 -9.34 3.80
C LEU A 46 -0.63 -8.50 4.62
N PRO A 47 -0.47 -8.68 5.95
CA PRO A 47 0.48 -7.88 6.72
C PRO A 47 1.94 -8.09 6.29
N VAL A 48 2.30 -9.31 5.87
CA VAL A 48 3.64 -9.63 5.36
C VAL A 48 3.93 -8.87 4.07
N MET A 49 2.94 -8.78 3.17
CA MET A 49 3.06 -8.03 1.93
C MET A 49 3.08 -6.50 2.17
N THR A 50 2.32 -6.00 3.14
CA THR A 50 2.19 -4.55 3.40
C THR A 50 3.23 -4.01 4.37
N TYR A 51 4.06 -4.85 4.96
CA TYR A 51 5.06 -4.41 5.94
C TYR A 51 6.03 -3.38 5.34
N GLY A 52 6.19 -2.26 6.04
CA GLY A 52 7.11 -1.18 5.67
C GLY A 52 6.66 -0.31 4.50
N THR A 53 5.55 -0.66 3.83
CA THR A 53 5.04 0.07 2.67
C THR A 53 4.65 1.51 3.00
N GLU A 54 4.21 1.78 4.23
CA GLU A 54 3.88 3.12 4.73
C GLU A 54 5.01 4.15 4.63
N THR A 55 6.27 3.69 4.54
CA THR A 55 7.45 4.55 4.41
C THR A 55 7.88 4.78 2.96
N TRP A 56 7.23 4.14 1.99
CA TRP A 56 7.64 4.18 0.58
C TRP A 56 6.96 5.30 -0.20
N SER A 57 7.69 5.86 -1.17
CA SER A 57 7.06 6.65 -2.24
C SER A 57 6.36 5.71 -3.21
N PHE A 58 5.03 5.77 -3.29
CA PHE A 58 4.26 4.93 -4.18
C PHE A 58 4.28 5.46 -5.61
N THR A 59 4.26 4.52 -6.55
CA THR A 59 4.15 4.77 -7.98
C THR A 59 3.14 3.76 -8.52
N ALA A 60 2.42 4.14 -9.58
CA ALA A 60 1.44 3.28 -10.24
C ALA A 60 1.99 1.86 -10.49
N GLY A 61 3.22 1.76 -11.03
CA GLY A 61 3.88 0.48 -11.31
C GLY A 61 4.11 -0.40 -10.07
N ARG A 62 4.49 0.19 -8.93
CA ARG A 62 4.72 -0.57 -7.67
C ARG A 62 3.41 -1.09 -7.09
N MET A 63 2.38 -0.24 -7.10
CA MET A 63 1.06 -0.63 -6.67
C MET A 63 0.50 -1.75 -7.55
N ARG A 64 0.69 -1.65 -8.88
CA ARG A 64 0.31 -2.68 -9.84
C ARG A 64 0.98 -4.02 -9.55
N LYS A 65 2.28 -4.06 -9.24
CA LYS A 65 2.97 -5.31 -8.88
C LYS A 65 2.34 -6.00 -7.66
N LEU A 66 2.02 -5.23 -6.63
CA LEU A 66 1.38 -5.75 -5.41
C LEU A 66 -0.05 -6.24 -5.69
N LYS A 67 -0.83 -5.47 -6.47
CA LYS A 67 -2.17 -5.89 -6.93
C LYS A 67 -2.09 -7.19 -7.73
N VAL A 68 -1.16 -7.32 -8.67
CA VAL A 68 -0.98 -8.54 -9.47
C VAL A 68 -0.65 -9.75 -8.59
N ALA A 69 0.26 -9.58 -7.62
CA ALA A 69 0.59 -10.65 -6.67
C ALA A 69 -0.62 -11.09 -5.85
N GLN A 70 -1.39 -10.15 -5.30
CA GLN A 70 -2.64 -10.47 -4.59
C GLN A 70 -3.63 -11.21 -5.48
N ARG A 71 -3.86 -10.75 -6.72
CA ARG A 71 -4.80 -11.38 -7.66
C ARG A 71 -4.39 -12.80 -8.06
N ALA A 72 -3.09 -13.10 -8.08
CA ALA A 72 -2.58 -14.44 -8.32
C ALA A 72 -2.82 -15.35 -7.10
N MET A 73 -2.61 -14.86 -5.88
CA MET A 73 -2.92 -15.62 -4.64
C MET A 73 -4.43 -15.88 -4.49
N GLU A 74 -5.28 -14.90 -4.81
CA GLU A 74 -6.74 -15.08 -4.78
C GLU A 74 -7.22 -16.14 -5.79
N ARG A 75 -6.65 -16.16 -7.00
CA ARG A 75 -6.93 -17.22 -7.97
C ARG A 75 -6.54 -18.60 -7.46
N ALA A 76 -5.34 -18.71 -6.88
CA ALA A 76 -4.86 -19.95 -6.28
C ALA A 76 -5.76 -20.41 -5.12
N MET A 77 -6.30 -19.49 -4.32
CA MET A 77 -7.23 -19.77 -3.24
C MET A 77 -8.59 -20.29 -3.74
N LEU A 78 -9.06 -19.80 -4.88
CA LEU A 78 -10.31 -20.26 -5.52
C LEU A 78 -10.12 -21.49 -6.42
N GLY A 79 -8.89 -21.94 -6.65
CA GLY A 79 -8.59 -23.01 -7.62
C GLY A 79 -8.84 -22.63 -9.07
N VAL A 80 -8.89 -21.34 -9.40
CA VAL A 80 -9.21 -20.83 -10.74
C VAL A 80 -7.93 -20.53 -11.52
N SER A 81 -7.92 -20.93 -12.79
CA SER A 81 -6.85 -20.65 -13.73
C SER A 81 -7.11 -19.39 -14.56
N LEU A 82 -6.08 -18.89 -15.26
CA LEU A 82 -6.28 -17.80 -16.22
C LEU A 82 -7.10 -18.22 -17.46
N ARG A 83 -7.23 -19.54 -17.72
CA ARG A 83 -7.99 -20.07 -18.86
C ARG A 83 -9.49 -19.95 -18.67
N ASP A 84 -9.94 -19.89 -17.41
CA ASP A 84 -11.35 -19.76 -17.04
C ASP A 84 -11.91 -18.35 -17.35
N LYS A 85 -11.05 -17.40 -17.76
CA LYS A 85 -11.39 -16.04 -18.19
C LYS A 85 -12.30 -15.27 -17.22
N LEU A 86 -12.28 -15.62 -15.93
CA LEU A 86 -13.05 -14.90 -14.91
C LEU A 86 -12.56 -13.47 -14.75
N ARG A 87 -13.51 -12.53 -14.64
CA ARG A 87 -13.19 -11.11 -14.46
C ARG A 87 -12.61 -10.92 -13.05
N ASN A 88 -11.70 -9.96 -12.90
CA ASN A 88 -11.10 -9.67 -11.60
C ASN A 88 -12.15 -9.23 -10.57
N GLU A 89 -13.23 -8.58 -11.03
CA GLU A 89 -14.39 -8.19 -10.23
C GLU A 89 -15.08 -9.42 -9.59
N ASP A 90 -15.26 -10.50 -10.35
CA ASP A 90 -15.89 -11.73 -9.87
C ASP A 90 -15.03 -12.41 -8.80
N ILE A 91 -13.71 -12.48 -9.04
CA ILE A 91 -12.73 -13.04 -8.10
C ILE A 91 -12.76 -12.27 -6.78
N ARG A 92 -12.84 -10.93 -6.84
CA ARG A 92 -12.95 -10.09 -5.64
C ARG A 92 -14.29 -10.27 -4.94
N SER A 93 -15.39 -10.38 -5.67
CA SER A 93 -16.72 -10.57 -5.09
C SER A 93 -16.83 -11.90 -4.34
N ARG A 94 -16.16 -12.94 -4.85
CA ARG A 94 -16.08 -14.27 -4.20
C ARG A 94 -15.15 -14.28 -3.00
N THR A 95 -13.93 -13.76 -3.14
CA THR A 95 -12.93 -13.81 -2.06
C THR A 95 -13.20 -12.77 -0.96
N ARG A 96 -13.72 -11.58 -1.28
CA ARG A 96 -13.94 -10.47 -0.34
C ARG A 96 -12.71 -10.10 0.51
N VAL A 97 -11.52 -10.36 -0.03
CA VAL A 97 -10.24 -10.02 0.61
C VAL A 97 -10.05 -8.50 0.62
N THR A 98 -9.40 -7.98 1.66
CA THR A 98 -9.09 -6.55 1.74
C THR A 98 -8.15 -6.17 0.60
N ASP A 99 -8.49 -5.09 -0.11
CA ASP A 99 -7.64 -4.61 -1.20
C ASP A 99 -6.29 -4.14 -0.63
N ILE A 100 -5.19 -4.67 -1.18
CA ILE A 100 -3.85 -4.27 -0.78
C ILE A 100 -3.62 -2.77 -0.97
N ALA A 101 -4.18 -2.16 -2.03
CA ALA A 101 -4.02 -0.74 -2.28
C ALA A 101 -4.74 0.11 -1.22
N GLN A 102 -5.94 -0.31 -0.81
CA GLN A 102 -6.64 0.36 0.29
C GLN A 102 -5.86 0.19 1.60
N ARG A 103 -5.43 -1.03 1.93
CA ARG A 103 -4.67 -1.32 3.16
C ARG A 103 -3.41 -0.47 3.25
N ILE A 104 -2.63 -0.44 2.18
CA ILE A 104 -1.40 0.35 2.08
C ILE A 104 -1.67 1.84 2.22
N SER A 105 -2.72 2.34 1.55
CA SER A 105 -3.07 3.75 1.61
C SER A 105 -3.44 4.17 3.04
N LYS A 106 -4.25 3.36 3.73
CA LYS A 106 -4.60 3.57 5.14
C LYS A 106 -3.37 3.56 6.04
N LEU A 107 -2.48 2.58 5.88
CA LEU A 107 -1.23 2.50 6.66
C LEU A 107 -0.35 3.74 6.46
N LYS A 108 -0.15 4.17 5.21
CA LYS A 108 0.61 5.39 4.90
C LYS A 108 -0.02 6.63 5.52
N TRP A 109 -1.35 6.76 5.45
CA TRP A 109 -2.07 7.89 6.02
C TRP A 109 -1.99 7.95 7.55
N GLN A 110 -2.18 6.80 8.21
CA GLN A 110 -2.07 6.66 9.66
C GLN A 110 -0.64 6.94 10.13
N TRP A 111 0.36 6.42 9.41
CA TRP A 111 1.78 6.66 9.68
C TRP A 111 2.15 8.14 9.54
N ALA A 112 1.66 8.81 8.48
CA ALA A 112 1.87 10.23 8.29
C ALA A 112 1.29 11.07 9.44
N GLY A 113 0.05 10.76 9.85
CA GLY A 113 -0.55 11.40 11.03
C GLY A 113 0.24 11.13 12.32
N HIS A 114 0.71 9.89 12.51
CA HIS A 114 1.53 9.52 13.66
C HIS A 114 2.84 10.33 13.72
N ILE A 115 3.56 10.45 12.60
CA ILE A 115 4.78 11.26 12.54
C ILE A 115 4.48 12.73 12.80
N ALA A 116 3.44 13.29 12.18
CA ALA A 116 3.10 14.71 12.33
C ALA A 116 2.74 15.11 13.77
N ARG A 117 2.15 14.19 14.54
CA ARG A 117 1.79 14.40 15.95
C ARG A 117 2.92 14.07 16.92
N ARG A 118 4.00 13.47 16.46
CA ARG A 118 5.11 13.05 17.31
C ARG A 118 5.90 14.27 17.78
N THR A 119 6.08 14.39 19.10
CA THR A 119 6.82 15.49 19.73
C THR A 119 8.28 15.13 20.03
N ASP A 120 8.67 13.87 19.89
CA ASP A 120 10.04 13.45 20.12
C ASP A 120 10.97 13.98 19.01
N ASN A 121 12.13 14.52 19.40
CA ASN A 121 13.10 15.13 18.48
C ASN A 121 13.88 14.07 17.67
N ARG A 122 13.25 12.93 17.38
CA ARG A 122 13.83 11.78 16.67
C ARG A 122 14.06 12.13 15.21
N TRP A 123 15.03 11.45 14.62
CA TRP A 123 15.42 11.61 13.22
C TRP A 123 14.27 11.53 12.22
N GLY A 124 13.23 10.72 12.48
CA GLY A 124 12.09 10.57 11.57
C GLY A 124 11.35 11.89 11.29
N ARG A 125 11.14 12.73 12.32
CA ARG A 125 10.52 14.04 12.16
C ARG A 125 11.47 15.03 11.48
N LYS A 126 12.74 15.06 11.92
CA LYS A 126 13.79 15.91 11.33
C LYS A 126 13.96 15.66 9.83
N VAL A 127 14.03 14.40 9.41
CA VAL A 127 14.18 14.02 7.99
C VAL A 127 12.96 14.42 7.14
N LEU A 128 11.77 14.41 7.74
CA LEU A 128 10.52 14.76 7.07
C LEU A 128 10.34 16.28 6.95
N GLU A 129 10.70 17.03 7.99
CA GLU A 129 10.73 18.50 7.99
C GLU A 129 11.94 19.07 7.21
N TRP A 130 12.97 18.26 6.95
CA TRP A 130 14.19 18.70 6.27
C TRP A 130 13.91 19.06 4.81
N GLN A 131 13.77 20.36 4.58
CA GLN A 131 13.66 20.98 3.27
C GLN A 131 14.77 22.02 3.14
N PRO A 132 15.86 21.74 2.39
CA PRO A 132 16.90 22.73 2.19
C PRO A 132 16.35 23.90 1.35
N ARG A 133 16.09 25.04 2.00
CA ARG A 133 15.46 26.24 1.39
C ARG A 133 16.29 26.85 0.26
N HIS A 134 17.62 26.72 0.33
CA HIS A 134 18.56 27.36 -0.61
C HIS A 134 19.05 26.42 -1.72
N MET A 135 18.61 25.16 -1.74
CA MET A 135 19.19 24.15 -2.63
C MET A 135 18.14 23.65 -3.63
N LYS A 136 18.32 23.98 -4.91
CA LYS A 136 17.52 23.40 -5.99
C LYS A 136 17.90 21.93 -6.18
N ARG A 137 16.92 21.08 -6.51
CA ARG A 137 17.22 19.66 -6.79
C ARG A 137 18.07 19.54 -8.05
N LYS A 138 19.10 18.69 -7.98
CA LYS A 138 19.85 18.26 -9.17
C LYS A 138 18.91 17.57 -10.16
N ARG A 139 19.08 17.87 -11.46
CA ARG A 139 18.37 17.19 -12.55
C ARG A 139 18.58 15.67 -12.45
N GLY A 140 17.54 14.87 -12.72
CA GLY A 140 17.59 13.40 -12.72
C GLY A 140 17.17 12.68 -11.42
N ARG A 141 16.94 13.40 -10.30
CA ARG A 141 16.40 12.76 -9.07
C ARG A 141 14.92 12.39 -9.27
N PRO A 142 14.42 11.28 -8.67
CA PRO A 142 13.01 10.90 -8.78
C PRO A 142 12.07 12.08 -8.43
N CYS A 143 11.13 12.36 -9.33
CA CYS A 143 10.24 13.52 -9.23
C CYS A 143 9.39 13.46 -7.95
N ARG A 144 8.80 12.29 -7.64
CA ARG A 144 7.90 12.09 -6.50
C ARG A 144 8.63 11.87 -5.16
N ARG A 145 8.24 12.65 -4.15
CA ARG A 145 8.53 12.47 -2.73
C ARG A 145 7.49 11.58 -2.07
N TRP A 146 7.83 11.07 -0.89
CA TRP A 146 6.89 10.32 -0.06
C TRP A 146 5.69 11.19 0.35
N GLU A 147 5.94 12.48 0.66
CA GLU A 147 4.94 13.46 1.10
C GLU A 147 4.00 13.97 -0.01
N ASP A 148 4.37 13.83 -1.30
CA ASP A 148 3.61 14.44 -2.39
C ASP A 148 2.19 13.87 -2.50
N ASP A 149 2.03 12.57 -2.26
CA ASP A 149 0.70 11.94 -2.25
C ASP A 149 -0.20 12.50 -1.14
N ILE A 150 0.40 12.83 0.01
CA ILE A 150 -0.31 13.33 1.19
C ILE A 150 -0.68 14.80 0.97
N LYS A 151 0.26 15.60 0.47
CA LYS A 151 0.04 17.00 0.11
C LYS A 151 -1.03 17.18 -0.96
N ALA A 152 -1.16 16.23 -1.88
CA ALA A 152 -2.20 16.27 -2.89
C ALA A 152 -3.63 16.20 -2.31
N ILE A 153 -3.80 15.66 -1.09
CA ILE A 153 -5.12 15.54 -0.44
C ILE A 153 -5.25 16.53 0.73
N ALA A 154 -4.29 16.56 1.66
CA ALA A 154 -4.33 17.39 2.86
C ALA A 154 -3.67 18.78 2.68
N GLY A 155 -3.17 19.10 1.48
CA GLY A 155 -2.55 20.38 1.16
C GLY A 155 -1.11 20.55 1.68
N GLY A 156 -0.54 21.73 1.44
CA GLY A 156 0.84 22.05 1.82
C GLY A 156 1.10 22.06 3.34
N ILE A 157 0.05 22.28 4.14
CA ILE A 157 0.11 22.36 5.61
C ILE A 157 -0.45 21.08 6.26
N TRP A 158 -0.36 19.94 5.58
CA TRP A 158 -0.90 18.66 6.04
C TRP A 158 -0.44 18.27 7.45
N THR A 159 0.73 18.71 7.91
CA THR A 159 1.22 18.46 9.28
C THR A 159 0.37 19.13 10.35
N ARG A 160 -0.22 20.31 10.06
CA ARG A 160 -1.16 20.98 10.95
C ARG A 160 -2.52 20.29 10.92
N THR A 161 -3.01 19.96 9.72
CA THR A 161 -4.25 19.19 9.54
C THR A 161 -4.19 17.85 10.26
N ALA A 162 -3.04 17.18 10.22
CA ALA A 162 -2.82 15.92 10.91
C ALA A 162 -2.81 16.01 12.45
N LYS A 163 -2.71 17.22 13.04
CA LYS A 163 -2.83 17.36 14.50
C LYS A 163 -4.27 17.11 14.97
N ASP A 164 -5.24 17.55 14.19
CA ASP A 164 -6.64 17.23 14.39
C ASP A 164 -6.89 15.78 13.93
N ARG A 165 -7.30 14.92 14.87
CA ARG A 165 -7.52 13.49 14.58
C ARG A 165 -8.80 13.25 13.80
N GLU A 166 -9.83 14.06 14.02
CA GLU A 166 -11.13 13.88 13.38
C GLU A 166 -11.05 14.30 11.91
N GLU A 167 -10.48 15.48 11.68
CA GLU A 167 -10.21 16.00 10.34
C GLU A 167 -9.29 15.06 9.56
N TRP A 168 -8.22 14.56 10.20
CA TRP A 168 -7.31 13.60 9.57
C TRP A 168 -8.00 12.29 9.20
N LYS A 169 -8.90 11.79 10.06
CA LYS A 169 -9.67 10.56 9.80
C LYS A 169 -10.66 10.76 8.66
N ARG A 170 -11.31 11.93 8.56
CA ARG A 170 -12.23 12.26 7.47
C ARG A 170 -11.55 12.19 6.09
N LEU A 171 -10.32 12.69 6.00
CA LEU A 171 -9.56 12.69 4.75
C LEU A 171 -8.96 11.32 4.35
N GLU A 172 -9.00 10.33 5.25
CA GLU A 172 -8.46 8.98 5.00
C GLU A 172 -9.18 8.29 3.84
N GLU A 173 -10.50 8.41 3.75
CA GLU A 173 -11.30 7.78 2.69
C GLU A 173 -10.97 8.35 1.31
N ALA A 174 -10.85 9.68 1.22
CA ALA A 174 -10.42 10.36 0.00
C ALA A 174 -9.03 9.89 -0.46
N PHE A 175 -8.09 9.74 0.48
CA PHE A 175 -6.76 9.24 0.18
C PHE A 175 -6.74 7.77 -0.27
N ALA A 176 -7.54 6.90 0.39
CA ALA A 176 -7.63 5.49 0.04
C ALA A 176 -8.25 5.28 -1.35
N ASN A 177 -9.24 6.09 -1.72
CA ASN A 177 -9.92 6.00 -3.01
C ASN A 177 -8.99 6.33 -4.20
N LYS A 178 -8.01 7.23 -4.02
CA LYS A 178 -7.02 7.59 -5.05
C LYS A 178 -6.27 6.39 -5.62
N TRP A 179 -5.93 5.41 -4.78
CA TRP A 179 -5.15 4.23 -5.19
C TRP A 179 -6.02 2.99 -5.45
N HIS A 180 -7.29 3.06 -5.08
CA HIS A 180 -8.24 1.97 -5.30
C HIS A 180 -8.56 1.80 -6.78
N THR A 181 -8.86 2.90 -7.49
CA THR A 181 -9.24 2.88 -8.90
C THR A 181 -8.12 2.30 -9.76
N ASP A 182 -8.42 1.27 -10.55
CA ASP A 182 -7.48 0.63 -11.48
C ASP A 182 -7.04 1.54 -12.65
N ARG A 183 -7.52 2.78 -12.66
CA ARG A 183 -7.10 3.86 -13.55
C ARG A 183 -6.20 4.83 -12.78
N VAL A 184 -4.94 4.43 -12.56
CA VAL A 184 -3.93 5.43 -12.22
C VAL A 184 -3.60 6.16 -13.51
N VAL A 185 -4.28 7.27 -13.76
CA VAL A 185 -3.87 8.22 -14.79
C VAL A 185 -2.58 8.84 -14.27
N ASP A 186 -1.46 8.46 -14.88
CA ASP A 186 -0.20 9.15 -14.65
C ASP A 186 -0.40 10.60 -15.12
N VAL A 187 -0.61 11.52 -14.17
CA VAL A 187 -0.50 12.95 -14.45
C VAL A 187 0.96 13.19 -14.85
N GLN A 188 1.15 13.47 -16.13
CA GLN A 188 2.43 13.82 -16.76
C GLN A 188 3.04 15.07 -16.14
#